data_AF-A0A6P2T4P5-F1
#
_entry.id   AF-A0A6P2T4P5-F1
#
_cell.length_a   1.000
_cell.length_b   1.000
_cell.length_c   1.000
_cell.angle_alpha   90.00
_cell.angle_beta   90.00
_cell.angle_gamma   90.00
#
_symmetry.space_group_name_H-M   'P 1'
#
loop_
_entity.id
_entity.type
_entity.pdbx_description
1 polymer ?
#
loop_
_entity_poly.entity_id
_entity_poly.type
_entity_poly.pdbx_seq_one_letter_code
_entity_poly.pdbx_strand_id
1 'polypeptide(L)'
;MSKLGNQIALLAPKWHERALRIACDGASWLAVAAVVLLLLPRPPIQGTLTLDLCADIVLVGLLWIGLTQLIQPDGRRALLRALALAVVVLFLSLGAPDISALLSALSGSPRAAIPALAAVAVVAVVESLVTKRRSAPVAKKVAVRPYTQSPQEMRRVAIHEAGHTLLYRLLPERPSDMRVVVRPVIDEESSRGGEVLLTPMQVPATYAYVAMLIDLAGLEAEFAVLGSRGNGGTDDYAEWIDLATRFAIAGSAGAFYRCPVTFWQRQINRDTINALQERQRNDLREFFAGNRDLLVELADEILARGELGHEQIGEYLDRVDVRPLAYRIPS
;
A
#
# COMPACT_ATOMS: atom_id res chain seq x y z
N MET A 1 -18.17 39.14 30.00
CA MET A 1 -18.05 38.83 28.56
C MET A 1 -16.71 38.18 28.16
N SER A 2 -15.84 37.71 29.09
CA SER A 2 -14.51 37.16 28.73
C SER A 2 -14.34 35.64 28.84
N LYS A 3 -15.38 34.87 29.19
CA LYS A 3 -15.31 33.38 29.21
C LYS A 3 -15.91 32.70 27.98
N LEU A 4 -16.86 33.34 27.28
CA LEU A 4 -17.43 32.78 26.03
C LEU A 4 -16.49 32.95 24.82
N GLY A 5 -15.71 34.03 24.75
CA GLY A 5 -14.79 34.28 23.64
C GLY A 5 -13.65 33.26 23.53
N ASN A 6 -13.14 32.76 24.65
CA ASN A 6 -12.03 31.79 24.67
C ASN A 6 -12.47 30.35 24.34
N GLN A 7 -13.74 29.98 24.52
CA GLN A 7 -14.22 28.65 24.10
C GLN A 7 -14.46 28.56 22.59
N ILE A 8 -14.81 29.67 21.93
CA ILE A 8 -15.01 29.71 20.48
C ILE A 8 -13.66 29.63 19.73
N ALA A 9 -12.59 30.23 20.29
CA ALA A 9 -11.25 30.21 19.70
C ALA A 9 -10.57 28.82 19.71
N LEU A 10 -10.91 27.95 20.68
CA LEU A 10 -10.37 26.57 20.77
C LEU A 10 -11.11 25.56 19.88
N LEU A 11 -12.30 25.90 19.37
CA LEU A 11 -13.10 25.02 18.50
C LEU A 11 -12.87 25.33 17.01
N ALA A 12 -12.55 26.57 16.66
CA ALA A 12 -12.35 27.01 15.26
C ALA A 12 -11.40 26.13 14.42
N PRO A 13 -10.23 25.65 14.92
CA PRO A 13 -9.34 24.82 14.11
C PRO A 13 -9.93 23.42 13.83
N LYS A 14 -10.74 22.87 14.75
CA LYS A 14 -11.39 21.55 14.57
C LYS A 14 -12.55 21.60 13.57
N TRP A 15 -13.24 22.73 13.46
CA TRP A 15 -14.28 22.94 12.46
C TRP A 15 -13.69 23.12 11.06
N HIS A 16 -12.56 23.81 10.94
CA HIS A 16 -11.88 23.99 9.66
C HIS A 16 -11.34 22.66 9.10
N GLU A 17 -10.72 21.82 9.94
CA GLU A 17 -10.26 20.48 9.54
C GLU A 17 -11.40 19.49 9.23
N ARG A 18 -12.52 19.57 9.94
CA ARG A 18 -13.71 18.77 9.63
C ARG A 18 -14.39 19.26 8.36
N ALA A 19 -14.47 20.57 8.14
CA ALA A 19 -15.00 21.16 6.92
C ALA A 19 -14.11 20.80 5.71
N LEU A 20 -12.78 20.81 5.85
CA LEU A 20 -11.85 20.34 4.83
C LEU A 20 -11.97 18.84 4.57
N ARG A 21 -12.13 18.01 5.61
CA ARG A 21 -12.37 16.57 5.44
C ARG A 21 -13.71 16.25 4.76
N ILE A 22 -14.77 16.96 5.12
CA ILE A 22 -16.08 16.84 4.47
C ILE A 22 -16.01 17.41 3.04
N ALA A 23 -15.25 18.48 2.82
CA ALA A 23 -15.05 19.07 1.50
C ALA A 23 -14.25 18.15 0.55
N CYS A 24 -13.34 17.35 1.09
CA CYS A 24 -12.52 16.39 0.34
C CYS A 24 -13.14 14.98 0.27
N ASP A 25 -14.16 14.68 1.06
CA ASP A 25 -14.87 13.40 1.02
C ASP A 25 -15.91 13.40 -0.10
N GLY A 26 -15.56 12.79 -1.23
CA GLY A 26 -16.43 12.69 -2.41
C GLY A 26 -17.79 12.03 -2.13
N ALA A 27 -17.91 11.18 -1.10
CA ALA A 27 -19.18 10.56 -0.72
C ALA A 27 -20.15 11.58 -0.10
N SER A 28 -19.63 12.54 0.68
CA SER A 28 -20.42 13.58 1.33
C SER A 28 -21.02 14.57 0.31
N TRP A 29 -20.26 14.94 -0.73
CA TRP A 29 -20.77 15.81 -1.80
C TRP A 29 -21.77 15.12 -2.73
N LEU A 30 -21.59 13.81 -3.01
CA LEU A 30 -22.59 13.04 -3.76
C LEU A 30 -23.93 12.98 -3.02
N ALA A 31 -23.89 12.82 -1.69
CA ALA A 31 -25.10 12.86 -0.87
C ALA A 31 -25.77 14.24 -0.88
N VAL A 32 -25.00 15.33 -0.78
CA VAL A 32 -25.53 16.70 -0.85
C VAL A 32 -26.12 17.00 -2.23
N ALA A 33 -25.43 16.62 -3.32
CA ALA A 33 -25.93 16.80 -4.68
C ALA A 33 -27.22 16.00 -4.93
N ALA A 34 -27.30 14.76 -4.43
CA ALA A 34 -28.50 13.93 -4.51
C ALA A 34 -29.66 14.56 -3.73
N VAL A 35 -29.41 15.09 -2.52
CA VAL A 35 -30.43 15.77 -1.71
C VAL A 35 -30.91 17.07 -2.37
N VAL A 36 -30.01 17.87 -2.95
CA VAL A 36 -30.38 19.10 -3.68
C VAL A 36 -31.20 18.77 -4.94
N LEU A 37 -30.83 17.72 -5.69
CA LEU A 37 -31.59 17.23 -6.84
C LEU A 37 -32.98 16.65 -6.46
N LEU A 38 -33.12 16.12 -5.25
CA LEU A 38 -34.39 15.63 -4.71
C LEU A 38 -35.28 16.74 -4.17
N LEU A 39 -34.70 17.87 -3.74
CA LEU A 39 -35.43 18.99 -3.13
C LEU A 39 -35.78 20.11 -4.11
N LEU A 40 -35.22 20.12 -5.32
CA LEU A 40 -35.60 21.09 -6.35
C LEU A 40 -37.03 20.79 -6.84
N PRO A 41 -37.96 21.77 -6.78
CA PRO A 41 -39.33 21.59 -7.24
C PRO A 41 -39.32 21.30 -8.74
N ARG A 42 -39.87 20.14 -9.14
CA ARG A 42 -39.98 19.78 -10.55
C ARG A 42 -41.20 20.47 -11.16
N PRO A 43 -41.06 21.33 -12.18
CA PRO A 43 -42.21 21.90 -12.85
C PRO A 43 -43.01 20.80 -13.56
N PRO A 44 -44.34 20.94 -13.66
CA PRO A 44 -45.16 19.99 -14.41
C PRO A 44 -44.69 19.96 -15.87
N ILE A 45 -44.33 18.77 -16.34
CA ILE A 45 -43.72 18.55 -17.65
C ILE A 45 -44.79 18.75 -18.73
N GLN A 46 -44.81 19.92 -19.34
CA GLN A 46 -45.41 20.14 -20.66
C GLN A 46 -44.31 20.57 -21.63
N GLY A 47 -44.25 19.84 -22.75
CA GLY A 47 -43.13 19.71 -23.68
C GLY A 47 -42.30 20.95 -23.97
N THR A 48 -41.00 20.86 -23.66
CA THR A 48 -39.79 21.47 -24.28
C THR A 48 -38.63 21.58 -23.27
N LEU A 49 -38.90 21.37 -21.98
CA LEU A 49 -37.98 21.55 -20.83
C LEU A 49 -36.84 20.52 -20.65
N THR A 50 -36.63 19.56 -21.57
CA THR A 50 -35.61 18.50 -21.37
C THR A 50 -34.20 18.93 -21.75
N LEU A 51 -34.05 19.88 -22.67
CA LEU A 51 -32.72 20.34 -23.13
C LEU A 51 -32.10 21.35 -22.15
N ASP A 52 -32.90 22.26 -21.59
CA ASP A 52 -32.41 23.30 -20.68
C ASP A 52 -31.94 22.69 -19.34
N LEU A 53 -32.67 21.71 -18.80
CA LEU A 53 -32.26 21.02 -17.57
C LEU A 53 -30.96 20.20 -17.77
N CYS A 54 -30.78 19.61 -18.95
CA CYS A 54 -29.53 18.92 -19.28
C CYS A 54 -28.37 19.91 -19.43
N ALA A 55 -28.61 21.09 -20.03
CA ALA A 55 -27.62 22.14 -20.15
C ALA A 55 -27.19 22.67 -18.77
N ASP A 56 -28.13 22.88 -17.84
CA ASP A 56 -27.85 23.33 -16.48
C ASP A 56 -27.06 22.30 -15.67
N ILE A 57 -27.40 21.01 -15.76
CA ILE A 57 -26.65 19.93 -15.09
C ILE A 57 -25.23 19.82 -15.65
N VAL A 58 -25.06 19.93 -16.97
CA VAL A 58 -23.73 19.93 -17.62
C VAL A 58 -22.94 21.17 -17.22
N LEU A 59 -23.57 22.35 -17.16
CA LEU A 59 -22.93 23.60 -16.77
C LEU A 59 -22.46 23.55 -15.30
N VAL A 60 -23.30 23.06 -14.38
CA VAL A 60 -22.93 22.86 -12.97
C VAL A 60 -21.81 21.83 -12.82
N GLY A 61 -21.86 20.74 -13.60
CA GLY A 61 -20.77 19.74 -13.66
C GLY A 61 -19.45 20.34 -14.13
N LEU A 62 -19.47 21.15 -15.19
CA LEU A 62 -18.29 21.82 -15.75
C LEU A 62 -17.73 22.91 -14.81
N LEU A 63 -18.59 23.68 -14.14
CA LEU A 63 -18.19 24.65 -13.13
C LEU A 63 -17.52 23.98 -11.92
N TRP A 64 -18.07 22.86 -11.47
CA TRP A 64 -17.49 22.05 -10.38
C TRP A 64 -16.14 21.43 -10.78
N ILE A 65 -16.01 20.96 -12.02
CA ILE A 65 -14.75 20.48 -12.62
C ILE A 65 -13.71 21.61 -12.65
N GLY A 66 -14.08 22.81 -13.09
CA GLY A 66 -13.18 23.96 -13.14
C GLY A 66 -12.69 24.36 -11.75
N LEU A 67 -13.58 24.36 -10.77
CA LEU A 67 -13.27 24.71 -9.38
C LEU A 67 -12.37 23.66 -8.69
N THR A 68 -12.50 22.38 -9.07
CA THR A 68 -11.68 21.28 -8.52
C THR A 68 -10.31 21.13 -9.20
N GLN A 69 -10.16 21.56 -10.46
CA GLN A 69 -8.85 21.60 -11.15
C GLN A 69 -7.90 22.68 -10.60
N LEU A 70 -8.43 23.70 -9.92
CA LEU A 70 -7.64 24.68 -9.16
C LEU A 70 -7.02 24.09 -7.88
N ILE A 71 -7.42 22.88 -7.48
CA ILE A 71 -7.01 22.24 -6.22
C ILE A 71 -6.50 20.82 -6.52
N GLN A 72 -5.20 20.71 -6.82
CA GLN A 72 -4.37 19.49 -6.78
C GLN A 72 -4.55 18.39 -7.88
N PRO A 73 -3.50 17.56 -8.09
CA PRO A 73 -3.43 16.51 -9.13
C PRO A 73 -4.53 15.42 -9.08
N ASP A 74 -5.30 15.33 -8.00
CA ASP A 74 -6.48 14.47 -7.90
C ASP A 74 -7.69 14.95 -8.77
N GLY A 75 -7.63 16.17 -9.33
CA GLY A 75 -8.69 16.74 -10.17
C GLY A 75 -9.02 15.94 -11.44
N ARG A 76 -8.06 15.16 -11.99
CA ARG A 76 -8.32 14.27 -13.13
C ARG A 76 -9.26 13.11 -12.78
N ARG A 77 -9.22 12.61 -11.54
CA ARG A 77 -10.10 11.52 -11.08
C ARG A 77 -11.52 12.03 -10.83
N ALA A 78 -11.63 13.21 -10.23
CA ALA A 78 -12.90 13.91 -10.07
C ALA A 78 -13.56 14.19 -11.42
N LEU A 79 -12.78 14.64 -12.42
CA LEU A 79 -13.25 14.85 -13.79
C LEU A 79 -13.82 13.57 -14.43
N LEU A 80 -13.12 12.44 -14.34
CA LEU A 80 -13.59 11.18 -14.93
C LEU A 80 -14.85 10.65 -14.25
N ARG A 81 -14.95 10.78 -12.92
CA ARG A 81 -16.16 10.40 -12.16
C ARG A 81 -17.35 11.31 -12.47
N ALA A 82 -17.12 12.61 -12.59
CA ALA A 82 -18.15 13.56 -12.96
C ALA A 82 -18.66 13.32 -14.39
N LEU A 83 -17.77 13.05 -15.35
CA LEU A 83 -18.14 12.67 -16.72
C LEU A 83 -18.94 11.37 -16.77
N ALA A 84 -18.51 10.33 -16.03
CA ALA A 84 -19.23 9.06 -15.96
C ALA A 84 -20.63 9.21 -15.35
N LEU A 85 -20.76 10.01 -14.28
CA LEU A 85 -22.05 10.32 -13.67
C LEU A 85 -22.95 11.12 -14.61
N ALA A 86 -22.40 12.11 -15.33
CA ALA A 86 -23.15 12.89 -16.32
C ALA A 86 -23.67 12.00 -17.46
N VAL A 87 -22.88 11.03 -17.94
CA VAL A 87 -23.30 10.06 -18.95
C VAL A 87 -24.42 9.16 -18.43
N VAL A 88 -24.33 8.69 -17.18
CA VAL A 88 -25.39 7.88 -16.55
C VAL A 88 -26.68 8.69 -16.41
N VAL A 89 -26.59 9.93 -15.92
CA VAL A 89 -27.74 10.82 -15.76
C VAL A 89 -28.39 11.15 -17.11
N LEU A 90 -27.58 11.42 -18.15
CA LEU A 90 -28.07 11.65 -19.51
C LEU A 90 -28.75 10.41 -20.11
N PHE A 91 -28.21 9.21 -19.87
CA PHE A 91 -28.85 7.96 -20.31
C PHE A 91 -30.16 7.67 -19.58
N LEU A 92 -30.21 7.96 -18.28
CA LEU A 92 -31.42 7.79 -17.47
C LEU A 92 -32.50 8.82 -17.85
N SER A 93 -32.11 10.07 -18.14
CA SER A 93 -33.04 11.13 -18.56
C SER A 93 -33.63 10.92 -19.95
N LEU A 94 -32.90 10.24 -20.85
CA LEU A 94 -33.38 9.85 -22.18
C LEU A 94 -34.27 8.60 -22.18
N GLY A 95 -34.21 7.76 -21.13
CA GLY A 95 -34.80 6.42 -21.13
C GLY A 95 -36.14 6.25 -20.41
N ALA A 96 -36.32 6.83 -19.22
CA ALA A 96 -37.59 6.83 -18.48
C ALA A 96 -37.47 7.69 -17.21
N PRO A 97 -38.40 8.62 -16.92
CA PRO A 97 -38.31 9.52 -15.77
C PRO A 97 -38.56 8.84 -14.39
N ASP A 98 -38.93 7.55 -14.37
CA ASP A 98 -39.19 6.78 -13.15
C ASP A 98 -38.61 5.36 -13.23
N ILE A 99 -38.01 4.89 -12.13
CA ILE A 99 -37.44 3.55 -11.95
C ILE A 99 -38.50 2.47 -12.22
N SER A 100 -39.77 2.71 -11.90
CA SER A 100 -40.86 1.77 -12.19
C SER A 100 -41.09 1.59 -13.70
N ALA A 101 -40.97 2.67 -14.48
CA ALA A 101 -41.09 2.63 -15.93
C ALA A 101 -39.86 1.97 -16.58
N LEU A 102 -38.66 2.16 -16.02
CA LEU A 102 -37.46 1.44 -16.42
C LEU A 102 -37.62 -0.07 -16.18
N LEU A 103 -38.03 -0.50 -14.99
CA LEU A 103 -38.25 -1.91 -14.66
C LEU A 103 -39.35 -2.54 -15.53
N SER A 104 -40.43 -1.80 -15.79
CA SER A 104 -41.50 -2.26 -16.68
C SER A 104 -41.01 -2.37 -18.14
N ALA A 105 -40.20 -1.43 -18.63
CA ALA A 105 -39.60 -1.49 -19.97
C ALA A 105 -38.58 -2.64 -20.11
N LEU A 106 -37.79 -2.90 -19.07
CA LEU A 106 -36.86 -4.04 -19.00
C LEU A 106 -37.60 -5.38 -19.05
N SER A 107 -38.78 -5.46 -18.42
CA SER A 107 -39.60 -6.68 -18.42
C SER A 107 -40.32 -6.94 -19.75
N GLY A 108 -40.71 -5.89 -20.48
CA GLY A 108 -41.43 -6.00 -21.76
C GLY A 108 -40.55 -6.10 -22.99
N SER A 109 -39.29 -5.64 -22.92
CA SER A 109 -38.36 -5.62 -24.05
C SER A 109 -36.92 -5.73 -23.53
N PRO A 110 -36.28 -6.92 -23.65
CA PRO A 110 -34.89 -7.10 -23.23
C PRO A 110 -33.90 -6.15 -23.94
N ARG A 111 -34.27 -5.65 -25.13
CA ARG A 111 -33.45 -4.69 -25.89
C ARG A 111 -33.43 -3.30 -25.24
N ALA A 112 -34.45 -2.93 -24.45
CA ALA A 112 -34.46 -1.69 -23.69
C ALA A 112 -33.45 -1.69 -22.51
N ALA A 113 -32.89 -2.86 -22.15
CA ALA A 113 -31.86 -3.00 -21.12
C ALA A 113 -30.45 -2.63 -21.59
N ILE A 114 -30.22 -2.69 -22.90
CA ILE A 114 -28.90 -2.52 -23.50
C ILE A 114 -28.28 -1.15 -23.16
N PRO A 115 -29.00 -0.02 -23.24
CA PRO A 115 -28.50 1.30 -22.82
C PRO A 115 -28.05 1.37 -21.35
N ALA A 116 -28.85 0.83 -20.44
CA ALA A 116 -28.57 0.88 -19.00
C ALA A 116 -27.37 -0.01 -18.64
N LEU A 117 -27.29 -1.21 -19.21
CA LEU A 117 -26.15 -2.11 -19.03
C LEU A 117 -24.87 -1.55 -19.64
N ALA A 118 -24.95 -0.88 -20.79
CA ALA A 118 -23.81 -0.19 -21.40
C ALA A 118 -23.30 0.96 -20.51
N ALA A 119 -24.20 1.74 -19.90
CA ALA A 119 -23.81 2.80 -18.97
C ALA A 119 -23.09 2.24 -17.72
N VAL A 120 -23.61 1.17 -17.12
CA VAL A 120 -22.95 0.48 -15.99
C VAL A 120 -21.59 -0.08 -16.38
N ALA A 121 -21.48 -0.69 -17.58
CA ALA A 121 -20.22 -1.22 -18.07
C ALA A 121 -19.17 -0.11 -18.30
N VAL A 122 -19.57 1.04 -18.84
CA VAL A 122 -18.68 2.21 -19.01
C VAL A 122 -18.18 2.72 -17.66
N VAL A 123 -19.06 2.85 -16.66
CA VAL A 123 -18.66 3.26 -15.29
C VAL A 123 -17.67 2.26 -14.70
N ALA A 124 -17.93 0.96 -14.83
CA ALA A 124 -17.07 -0.10 -14.31
C ALA A 124 -15.69 -0.12 -15.00
N VAL A 125 -15.63 0.12 -16.32
CA VAL A 125 -14.36 0.22 -17.07
C VAL A 125 -13.58 1.47 -16.65
N VAL A 126 -14.25 2.62 -16.48
CA VAL A 126 -13.60 3.86 -16.03
C VAL A 126 -13.03 3.69 -14.62
N GLU A 127 -13.79 3.13 -13.67
CA GLU A 127 -13.27 2.83 -12.32
C GLU A 127 -12.11 1.82 -12.36
N SER A 128 -12.19 0.79 -13.20
CA SER A 128 -11.10 -0.19 -13.38
C SER A 128 -9.81 0.46 -13.93
N LEU A 129 -9.92 1.37 -14.90
CA LEU A 129 -8.78 2.10 -15.46
C LEU A 129 -8.20 3.12 -14.47
N VAL A 130 -9.05 3.74 -13.65
CA VAL A 130 -8.63 4.68 -12.59
C VAL A 130 -7.96 3.93 -11.43
N THR A 131 -8.45 2.76 -11.06
CA THR A 131 -7.92 1.95 -9.95
C THR A 131 -6.67 1.14 -10.34
N LYS A 132 -6.55 0.66 -11.59
CA LYS A 132 -5.34 -0.02 -12.09
C LYS A 132 -4.10 0.87 -12.18
N ARG A 133 -4.25 2.20 -12.14
CA ARG A 133 -3.14 3.16 -12.04
C ARG A 133 -2.89 3.64 -10.60
N ARG A 134 -2.96 2.71 -9.64
CA ARG A 134 -2.16 2.80 -8.41
C ARG A 134 -0.67 2.59 -8.75
N SER A 135 -0.11 3.45 -9.60
CA SER A 135 1.32 3.71 -9.49
C SER A 135 1.46 4.51 -8.20
N ALA A 136 2.35 4.06 -7.31
CA ALA A 136 2.77 4.81 -6.14
C ALA A 136 2.92 6.31 -6.51
N PRO A 137 2.61 7.24 -5.60
CA PRO A 137 2.84 8.66 -5.89
C PRO A 137 4.24 8.80 -6.46
N VAL A 138 4.36 9.35 -7.68
CA VAL A 138 5.65 9.70 -8.25
C VAL A 138 6.24 10.70 -7.28
N ALA A 139 7.10 10.20 -6.39
CA ALA A 139 7.87 11.03 -5.51
C ALA A 139 8.52 12.07 -6.42
N LYS A 140 8.27 13.36 -6.15
CA LYS A 140 9.11 14.41 -6.74
C LYS A 140 10.54 13.94 -6.51
N LYS A 141 11.32 13.81 -7.58
CA LYS A 141 12.77 13.61 -7.47
C LYS A 141 13.30 14.81 -6.70
N VAL A 142 13.33 14.71 -5.38
CA VAL A 142 14.12 15.58 -4.53
C VAL A 142 15.53 15.23 -4.94
N ALA A 143 16.26 16.21 -5.50
CA ALA A 143 17.67 16.00 -5.84
C ALA A 143 18.37 15.47 -4.58
N VAL A 144 18.70 14.18 -4.59
CA VAL A 144 19.35 13.54 -3.46
C VAL A 144 20.80 14.00 -3.55
N ARG A 145 21.19 14.91 -2.65
CA ARG A 145 22.62 15.24 -2.54
C ARG A 145 23.34 13.95 -2.15
N PRO A 146 24.43 13.58 -2.85
CA PRO A 146 25.22 12.42 -2.48
C PRO A 146 25.59 12.50 -1.00
N TYR A 147 25.30 11.44 -0.28
CA TYR A 147 25.53 11.33 1.15
C TYR A 147 26.59 10.27 1.39
N THR A 148 27.73 10.68 1.93
CA THR A 148 28.81 9.76 2.34
C THR A 148 28.51 9.23 3.73
N GLN A 149 28.41 7.91 3.84
CA GLN A 149 28.20 7.23 5.11
C GLN A 149 29.45 7.29 5.98
N SER A 150 29.26 7.50 7.28
CA SER A 150 30.33 7.35 8.25
C SER A 150 30.75 5.87 8.39
N PRO A 151 31.96 5.58 8.91
CA PRO A 151 32.39 4.21 9.15
C PRO A 151 31.44 3.41 10.05
N GLN A 152 30.77 4.07 11.00
CA GLN A 152 29.79 3.44 11.90
C GLN A 152 28.51 3.06 11.16
N GLU A 153 28.05 3.92 10.25
CA GLU A 153 26.88 3.64 9.40
C GLU A 153 27.18 2.52 8.41
N MET A 154 28.33 2.55 7.76
CA MET A 154 28.75 1.46 6.88
C MET A 154 28.82 0.13 7.62
N ARG A 155 29.38 0.11 8.83
CA ARG A 155 29.42 -1.10 9.65
C ARG A 155 28.01 -1.61 10.02
N ARG A 156 27.09 -0.71 10.35
CA ARG A 156 25.69 -1.07 10.62
C ARG A 156 25.03 -1.68 9.39
N VAL A 157 25.22 -1.08 8.21
CA VAL A 157 24.70 -1.62 6.95
C VAL A 157 25.33 -2.98 6.65
N ALA A 158 26.64 -3.16 6.82
CA ALA A 158 27.27 -4.46 6.61
C ALA A 158 26.71 -5.56 7.52
N ILE A 159 26.43 -5.24 8.79
CA ILE A 159 25.74 -6.15 9.72
C ILE A 159 24.31 -6.46 9.23
N HIS A 160 23.59 -5.45 8.75
CA HIS A 160 22.24 -5.60 8.21
C HIS A 160 22.22 -6.55 7.01
N GLU A 161 23.08 -6.32 6.01
CA GLU A 161 23.15 -7.17 4.82
C GLU A 161 23.69 -8.57 5.12
N ALA A 162 24.64 -8.70 6.05
CA ALA A 162 25.10 -10.00 6.53
C ALA A 162 23.94 -10.78 7.19
N GLY A 163 23.06 -10.09 7.93
CA GLY A 163 21.83 -10.64 8.49
C GLY A 163 20.97 -11.29 7.42
N HIS A 164 20.59 -10.55 6.38
CA HIS A 164 19.87 -11.09 5.22
C HIS A 164 20.58 -12.28 4.60
N THR A 165 21.89 -12.13 4.36
CA THR A 165 22.73 -13.11 3.67
C THR A 165 22.73 -14.48 4.36
N LEU A 166 22.92 -14.54 5.69
CA LEU A 166 22.99 -15.82 6.41
C LEU A 166 21.70 -16.65 6.31
N LEU A 167 20.53 -15.99 6.18
CA LEU A 167 19.24 -16.67 6.11
C LEU A 167 19.02 -17.38 4.76
N TYR A 168 19.76 -17.03 3.70
CA TYR A 168 19.73 -17.76 2.43
C TYR A 168 20.20 -19.21 2.56
N ARG A 169 20.86 -19.58 3.67
CA ARG A 169 21.17 -20.98 3.96
C ARG A 169 19.93 -21.85 4.14
N LEU A 170 18.80 -21.27 4.55
CA LEU A 170 17.55 -21.98 4.78
C LEU A 170 16.82 -22.36 3.49
N LEU A 171 17.23 -21.77 2.35
CA LEU A 171 16.69 -22.15 1.06
C LEU A 171 17.29 -23.49 0.61
N PRO A 172 16.54 -24.32 -0.14
CA PRO A 172 17.02 -25.60 -0.64
C PRO A 172 18.21 -25.44 -1.59
N GLU A 173 18.16 -24.39 -2.39
CA GLU A 173 19.17 -24.03 -3.38
C GLU A 173 19.59 -22.59 -3.17
N ARG A 174 20.90 -22.35 -3.25
CA ARG A 174 21.48 -21.00 -3.16
C ARG A 174 21.32 -20.32 -4.52
N PRO A 175 20.81 -19.08 -4.60
CA PRO A 175 20.77 -18.36 -5.87
C PRO A 175 22.19 -18.20 -6.42
N SER A 176 22.43 -18.66 -7.65
CA SER A 176 23.75 -18.65 -8.29
C SER A 176 24.25 -17.23 -8.60
N ASP A 177 23.34 -16.27 -8.68
CA ASP A 177 23.59 -14.86 -8.96
C ASP A 177 23.58 -13.99 -7.69
N MET A 178 23.53 -14.61 -6.50
CA MET A 178 23.52 -13.88 -5.24
C MET A 178 24.81 -13.07 -5.05
N ARG A 179 24.65 -11.79 -4.73
CA ARG A 179 25.72 -10.86 -4.36
C ARG A 179 25.26 -10.04 -3.17
N VAL A 180 26.20 -9.61 -2.34
CA VAL A 180 25.95 -8.65 -1.26
C VAL A 180 26.86 -7.46 -1.44
N VAL A 181 26.29 -6.25 -1.37
CA VAL A 181 27.01 -5.01 -1.65
C VAL A 181 26.75 -4.01 -0.53
N VAL A 182 27.79 -3.34 -0.08
CA VAL A 182 27.73 -2.17 0.81
C VAL A 182 28.50 -1.03 0.17
N ARG A 183 27.85 0.13 0.09
CA ARG A 183 28.38 1.29 -0.60
C ARG A 183 28.72 2.39 0.40
N PRO A 184 29.82 3.14 0.20
CA PRO A 184 30.18 4.25 1.07
C PRO A 184 29.36 5.52 0.78
N VAL A 185 28.73 5.61 -0.40
CA VAL A 185 28.00 6.80 -0.85
C VAL A 185 26.61 6.38 -1.31
N ILE A 186 25.60 7.10 -0.83
CA ILE A 186 24.20 6.99 -1.23
C ILE A 186 23.89 8.18 -2.14
N ASP A 187 23.36 7.92 -3.33
CA ASP A 187 23.04 8.93 -4.33
C ASP A 187 21.76 8.60 -5.11
N GLU A 188 21.50 9.28 -6.24
CA GLU A 188 20.30 9.04 -7.04
C GLU A 188 20.31 7.67 -7.76
N GLU A 189 21.48 7.09 -8.02
CA GLU A 189 21.63 5.79 -8.68
C GLU A 189 21.60 4.65 -7.65
N SER A 190 22.09 4.92 -6.43
CA SER A 190 22.09 4.01 -5.30
C SER A 190 21.44 4.64 -4.08
N SER A 191 20.12 4.59 -4.02
CA SER A 191 19.33 5.12 -2.89
C SER A 191 19.47 4.33 -1.58
N ARG A 192 20.17 3.18 -1.61
CA ARG A 192 20.41 2.30 -0.45
C ARG A 192 21.90 2.25 -0.12
N GLY A 193 22.22 2.17 1.17
CA GLY A 193 23.60 2.02 1.64
C GLY A 193 24.17 0.62 1.44
N GLY A 194 23.31 -0.38 1.28
CA GLY A 194 23.66 -1.76 0.97
C GLY A 194 22.44 -2.52 0.47
N GLU A 195 22.68 -3.70 -0.09
CA GLU A 195 21.65 -4.63 -0.54
C GLU A 195 22.21 -6.03 -0.81
N VAL A 196 21.36 -7.03 -0.64
CA VAL A 196 21.56 -8.37 -1.21
C VAL A 196 20.87 -8.44 -2.59
N LEU A 197 21.66 -8.61 -3.63
CA LEU A 197 21.22 -8.72 -5.02
C LEU A 197 21.04 -10.18 -5.41
N LEU A 198 19.88 -10.54 -5.92
CA LEU A 198 19.60 -11.82 -6.57
C LEU A 198 18.43 -11.65 -7.54
N THR A 199 18.31 -12.57 -8.50
CA THR A 199 17.12 -12.69 -9.34
C THR A 199 15.92 -12.99 -8.44
N PRO A 200 14.84 -12.18 -8.48
CA PRO A 200 13.67 -12.40 -7.65
C PRO A 200 13.16 -13.83 -7.79
N MET A 201 13.30 -14.62 -6.73
CA MET A 201 12.75 -15.96 -6.70
C MET A 201 11.25 -15.86 -6.48
N GLN A 202 10.47 -16.57 -7.30
CA GLN A 202 9.09 -16.86 -6.91
C GLN A 202 9.17 -17.82 -5.73
N VAL A 203 9.09 -17.29 -4.52
CA VAL A 203 9.09 -18.07 -3.29
C VAL A 203 7.79 -18.89 -3.28
N PRO A 204 7.84 -20.23 -3.42
CA PRO A 204 6.65 -21.05 -3.28
C PRO A 204 6.04 -20.81 -1.89
N ALA A 205 4.74 -20.99 -1.73
CA ALA A 205 4.05 -20.77 -0.45
C ALA A 205 4.72 -21.53 0.72
N THR A 206 5.35 -22.67 0.44
CA THR A 206 6.13 -23.48 1.39
C THR A 206 7.34 -22.75 2.00
N TYR A 207 7.82 -21.68 1.37
CA TYR A 207 8.96 -20.88 1.85
C TYR A 207 8.55 -19.46 2.25
N ALA A 208 7.25 -19.14 2.28
CA ALA A 208 6.76 -17.82 2.68
C ALA A 208 7.22 -17.46 4.11
N TYR A 209 7.30 -18.44 5.00
CA TYR A 209 7.82 -18.24 6.36
C TYR A 209 9.30 -17.85 6.36
N VAL A 210 10.11 -18.50 5.52
CA VAL A 210 11.55 -18.19 5.37
C VAL A 210 11.76 -16.83 4.72
N ALA A 211 10.97 -16.48 3.69
CA ALA A 211 11.04 -15.14 3.09
C ALA A 211 10.73 -14.04 4.11
N MET A 212 9.70 -14.24 4.94
CA MET A 212 9.42 -13.31 6.05
C MET A 212 10.56 -13.27 7.09
N LEU A 213 11.26 -14.38 7.35
CA LEU A 213 12.45 -14.35 8.22
C LEU A 213 13.57 -13.52 7.60
N ILE A 214 13.80 -13.66 6.29
CA ILE A 214 14.78 -12.87 5.54
C ILE A 214 14.42 -11.38 5.67
N ASP A 215 13.19 -10.96 5.40
CA ASP A 215 12.79 -9.54 5.50
C ASP A 215 13.03 -8.93 6.90
N LEU A 216 12.96 -9.72 7.97
CA LEU A 216 13.26 -9.23 9.33
C LEU A 216 14.74 -9.36 9.73
N ALA A 217 15.52 -10.14 8.97
CA ALA A 217 16.86 -10.57 9.36
C ALA A 217 17.82 -9.40 9.55
N GLY A 218 17.83 -8.43 8.63
CA GLY A 218 18.72 -7.27 8.73
C GLY A 218 18.56 -6.48 10.02
N LEU A 219 17.31 -6.13 10.39
CA LEU A 219 17.03 -5.41 11.63
C LEU A 219 17.35 -6.24 12.89
N GLU A 220 17.08 -7.54 12.88
CA GLU A 220 17.40 -8.40 14.03
C GLU A 220 18.90 -8.68 14.16
N ALA A 221 19.65 -8.73 13.05
CA ALA A 221 21.11 -8.81 13.04
C ALA A 221 21.74 -7.54 13.64
N GLU A 222 21.25 -6.36 13.27
CA GLU A 222 21.65 -5.10 13.89
C GLU A 222 21.41 -5.11 15.41
N PHE A 223 20.24 -5.60 15.85
CA PHE A 223 19.95 -5.71 17.27
C PHE A 223 20.88 -6.71 17.98
N ALA A 224 21.15 -7.86 17.38
CA ALA A 224 22.01 -8.90 17.95
C ALA A 224 23.47 -8.45 18.14
N VAL A 225 24.00 -7.61 17.24
CA VAL A 225 25.39 -7.14 17.29
C VAL A 225 25.54 -5.79 17.99
N LEU A 226 24.62 -4.84 17.73
CA LEU A 226 24.71 -3.44 18.15
C LEU A 226 23.76 -3.07 19.30
N GLY A 227 22.87 -3.98 19.72
CA GLY A 227 21.87 -3.74 20.77
C GLY A 227 20.76 -2.75 20.38
N SER A 228 20.71 -2.30 19.12
CA SER A 228 19.76 -1.32 18.61
C SER A 228 19.47 -1.55 17.13
N ARG A 229 18.21 -1.34 16.73
CA ARG A 229 17.77 -1.35 15.32
C ARG A 229 17.95 0.05 14.71
N GLY A 230 18.42 0.12 13.48
CA GLY A 230 18.47 1.33 12.67
C GLY A 230 17.14 1.61 11.96
N ASN A 231 17.14 2.68 11.17
CA ASN A 231 15.96 3.10 10.39
C ASN A 231 15.96 2.52 8.95
N GLY A 232 17.01 1.79 8.55
CA GLY A 232 17.22 1.32 7.18
C GLY A 232 16.26 0.22 6.70
N GLY A 233 15.69 -0.58 7.60
CA GLY A 233 14.81 -1.71 7.25
C GLY A 233 13.34 -1.35 7.03
N THR A 234 13.04 -0.14 6.55
CA THR A 234 11.64 0.28 6.30
C THR A 234 11.03 -0.48 5.13
N ASP A 235 11.81 -0.65 4.05
CA ASP A 235 11.39 -1.41 2.87
C ASP A 235 11.20 -2.89 3.23
N ASP A 236 12.17 -3.50 3.90
CA ASP A 236 12.07 -4.91 4.32
C ASP A 236 10.86 -5.14 5.23
N TYR A 237 10.58 -4.22 6.16
CA TYR A 237 9.38 -4.34 7.00
C TYR A 237 8.07 -4.20 6.21
N ALA A 238 8.06 -3.40 5.15
CA ALA A 238 6.89 -3.28 4.27
C ALA A 238 6.65 -4.57 3.48
N GLU A 239 7.72 -5.18 2.94
CA GLU A 239 7.66 -6.48 2.27
C GLU A 239 7.21 -7.58 3.26
N TRP A 240 7.77 -7.57 4.48
CA TRP A 240 7.37 -8.48 5.55
C TRP A 240 5.87 -8.41 5.86
N ILE A 241 5.32 -7.19 6.01
CA ILE A 241 3.89 -7.00 6.29
C ILE A 241 3.01 -7.55 5.16
N ASP A 242 3.40 -7.34 3.91
CA ASP A 242 2.65 -7.82 2.76
C ASP A 242 2.67 -9.36 2.70
N LEU A 243 3.84 -9.97 2.87
CA LEU A 243 3.99 -11.43 2.94
C LEU A 243 3.23 -12.03 4.14
N ALA A 244 3.36 -11.44 5.33
CA ALA A 244 2.66 -11.87 6.54
C ALA A 244 1.14 -11.83 6.37
N THR A 245 0.63 -10.79 5.70
CA THR A 245 -0.80 -10.68 5.39
C THR A 245 -1.26 -11.79 4.45
N ARG A 246 -0.50 -12.08 3.38
CA ARG A 246 -0.82 -13.18 2.45
C ARG A 246 -0.74 -14.55 3.13
N PHE A 247 0.28 -14.75 3.97
CA PHE A 247 0.48 -15.96 4.77
C PHE A 247 -0.67 -16.19 5.74
N ALA A 248 -1.15 -15.13 6.40
CA ALA A 248 -2.29 -15.21 7.30
C ALA A 248 -3.62 -15.46 6.56
N ILE A 249 -3.84 -14.83 5.40
CA ILE A 249 -5.02 -15.09 4.55
C ILE A 249 -5.05 -16.54 4.06
N ALA A 250 -3.89 -17.14 3.79
CA ALA A 250 -3.76 -18.54 3.42
C ALA A 250 -4.08 -19.51 4.57
N GLY A 251 -4.30 -19.02 5.81
CA GLY A 251 -4.62 -19.81 6.98
C GLY A 251 -3.41 -20.25 7.80
N SER A 252 -2.20 -19.83 7.42
CA SER A 252 -0.95 -20.32 8.02
C SER A 252 -0.52 -19.59 9.30
N ALA A 253 -1.19 -18.49 9.66
CA ALA A 253 -0.89 -17.69 10.87
C ALA A 253 -1.94 -17.83 11.98
N GLY A 254 -2.97 -18.67 11.80
CA GLY A 254 -4.12 -18.77 12.70
C GLY A 254 -5.32 -17.95 12.22
N ALA A 255 -6.17 -17.48 13.15
CA ALA A 255 -7.39 -16.77 12.81
C ALA A 255 -7.08 -15.42 12.12
N PHE A 256 -7.57 -15.26 10.89
CA PHE A 256 -7.39 -14.04 10.12
C PHE A 256 -8.58 -13.78 9.19
N TYR A 257 -9.11 -12.57 9.21
CA TYR A 257 -10.22 -12.15 8.36
C TYR A 257 -9.69 -11.43 7.12
N ARG A 258 -9.96 -11.98 5.93
CA ARG A 258 -9.58 -11.35 4.65
C ARG A 258 -10.20 -9.96 4.46
N CYS A 259 -11.42 -9.75 4.96
CA CYS A 259 -12.13 -8.48 4.90
C CYS A 259 -12.72 -8.15 6.29
N PRO A 260 -11.91 -7.57 7.20
CA PRO A 260 -12.35 -7.29 8.57
C PRO A 260 -13.27 -6.05 8.60
N VAL A 261 -14.57 -6.26 8.80
CA VAL A 261 -15.56 -5.18 8.87
C VAL A 261 -15.77 -4.66 10.29
N THR A 262 -15.70 -5.54 11.29
CA THR A 262 -15.91 -5.16 12.69
C THR A 262 -14.60 -4.75 13.39
N PHE A 263 -14.73 -4.04 14.51
CA PHE A 263 -13.60 -3.74 15.38
C PHE A 263 -12.87 -5.01 15.84
N TRP A 264 -13.62 -6.03 16.28
CA TRP A 264 -13.06 -7.29 16.76
C TRP A 264 -12.30 -8.06 15.68
N GLN A 265 -12.80 -8.07 14.44
CA GLN A 265 -12.08 -8.69 13.32
C GLN A 265 -10.76 -7.97 13.02
N ARG A 266 -10.75 -6.62 13.07
CA ARG A 266 -9.50 -5.85 12.91
C ARG A 266 -8.53 -6.10 14.06
N GLN A 267 -9.03 -6.22 15.28
CA GLN A 267 -8.21 -6.53 16.45
C GLN A 267 -7.58 -7.92 16.33
N ILE A 268 -8.35 -8.94 15.93
CA ILE A 268 -7.83 -10.29 15.68
C ILE A 268 -6.74 -10.26 14.62
N ASN A 269 -6.95 -9.59 13.47
CA ASN A 269 -5.91 -9.48 12.44
C ASN A 269 -4.63 -8.83 12.98
N ARG A 270 -4.75 -7.74 13.74
CA ARG A 270 -3.60 -7.05 14.35
C ARG A 270 -2.85 -7.97 15.30
N ASP A 271 -3.56 -8.66 16.18
CA ASP A 271 -2.97 -9.53 17.19
C ASP A 271 -2.29 -10.74 16.55
N THR A 272 -2.89 -11.30 15.49
CA THR A 272 -2.29 -12.38 14.68
C THR A 272 -0.98 -11.94 14.02
N ILE A 273 -0.94 -10.76 13.39
CA ILE A 273 0.29 -10.25 12.75
C ILE A 273 1.36 -9.93 13.80
N ASN A 274 0.99 -9.31 14.92
CA ASN A 274 1.93 -9.03 16.01
C ASN A 274 2.51 -10.32 16.61
N ALA A 275 1.68 -11.34 16.82
CA ALA A 275 2.13 -12.64 17.33
C ALA A 275 3.07 -13.34 16.35
N LEU A 276 2.79 -13.26 15.04
CA LEU A 276 3.67 -13.80 14.00
C LEU A 276 5.02 -13.06 13.99
N GLN A 277 5.00 -11.73 14.08
CA GLN A 277 6.22 -10.91 14.15
C GLN A 277 7.07 -11.31 15.35
N GLU A 278 6.47 -11.37 16.53
CA GLU A 278 7.21 -11.67 17.76
C GLU A 278 7.78 -13.08 17.75
N ARG A 279 7.04 -14.05 17.18
CA ARG A 279 7.57 -15.40 16.95
C ARG A 279 8.82 -15.36 16.08
N GLN A 280 8.75 -14.75 14.90
CA GLN A 280 9.89 -14.70 13.98
C GLN A 280 11.07 -13.91 14.53
N ARG A 281 10.83 -12.83 15.29
CA ARG A 281 11.90 -12.13 16.00
C ARG A 281 12.58 -13.01 17.03
N ASN A 282 11.83 -13.81 17.79
CA ASN A 282 12.42 -14.73 18.75
C ASN A 282 13.23 -15.83 18.06
N ASP A 283 12.74 -16.33 16.93
CA ASP A 283 13.45 -17.30 16.11
C ASP A 283 14.77 -16.71 15.54
N LEU A 284 14.73 -15.48 15.03
CA LEU A 284 15.93 -14.76 14.57
C LEU A 284 16.91 -14.44 15.71
N ARG A 285 16.42 -14.07 16.90
CA ARG A 285 17.28 -13.83 18.07
C ARG A 285 18.06 -15.07 18.45
N GLU A 286 17.42 -16.23 18.45
CA GLU A 286 18.08 -17.51 18.76
C GLU A 286 19.05 -17.91 17.64
N PHE A 287 18.64 -17.74 16.38
CA PHE A 287 19.50 -17.98 15.23
C PHE A 287 20.78 -17.12 15.27
N PHE A 288 20.65 -15.81 15.49
CA PHE A 288 21.81 -14.92 15.55
C PHE A 288 22.61 -15.08 16.84
N ALA A 289 22.03 -15.56 17.93
CA ALA A 289 22.79 -15.93 19.12
C ALA A 289 23.72 -17.12 18.81
N GLY A 290 23.24 -18.13 18.08
CA GLY A 290 24.04 -19.29 17.67
C GLY A 290 25.08 -18.98 16.58
N ASN A 291 24.82 -17.97 15.75
CA ASN A 291 25.67 -17.60 14.60
C ASN A 291 26.36 -16.24 14.77
N ARG A 292 26.46 -15.71 15.99
CA ARG A 292 26.89 -14.32 16.23
C ARG A 292 28.29 -14.03 15.67
N ASP A 293 29.24 -14.92 15.92
CA ASP A 293 30.63 -14.71 15.49
C ASP A 293 30.73 -14.76 13.95
N LEU A 294 30.01 -15.68 13.32
CA LEU A 294 29.92 -15.79 11.87
C LEU A 294 29.26 -14.55 11.22
N LEU A 295 28.22 -14.01 11.86
CA LEU A 295 27.57 -12.77 11.43
C LEU A 295 28.55 -11.59 11.47
N VAL A 296 29.34 -11.47 12.53
CA VAL A 296 30.35 -10.40 12.67
C VAL A 296 31.46 -10.58 11.63
N GLU A 297 31.96 -11.81 11.45
CA GLU A 297 32.99 -12.13 10.46
C GLU A 297 32.54 -11.78 9.03
N LEU A 298 31.34 -12.20 8.65
CA LEU A 298 30.77 -11.87 7.34
C LEU A 298 30.57 -10.37 7.16
N ALA A 299 30.07 -9.67 8.19
CA ALA A 299 29.88 -8.22 8.12
C ALA A 299 31.22 -7.47 7.97
N ASP A 300 32.26 -7.89 8.69
CA ASP A 300 33.58 -7.29 8.58
C ASP A 300 34.21 -7.56 7.19
N GLU A 301 33.97 -8.73 6.60
CA GLU A 301 34.42 -9.07 5.25
C GLU A 301 33.68 -8.27 4.16
N ILE A 302 32.35 -8.12 4.28
CA ILE A 302 31.55 -7.26 3.40
C ILE A 302 32.06 -5.82 3.48
N LEU A 303 32.34 -5.32 4.69
CA LEU A 303 32.84 -3.96 4.89
C LEU A 303 34.23 -3.76 4.28
N ALA A 304 35.10 -4.77 4.36
CA ALA A 304 36.46 -4.71 3.82
C ALA A 304 36.50 -4.72 2.29
N ARG A 305 35.62 -5.53 1.65
CA ARG A 305 35.61 -5.68 0.18
C ARG A 305 34.61 -4.76 -0.53
N GLY A 306 33.60 -4.27 0.18
CA GLY A 306 32.46 -3.56 -0.38
C GLY A 306 31.46 -4.47 -1.12
N GLU A 307 31.90 -5.64 -1.58
CA GLU A 307 31.07 -6.60 -2.29
C GLU A 307 31.59 -8.04 -2.16
N LEU A 308 30.66 -8.98 -1.99
CA LEU A 308 30.91 -10.43 -2.08
C LEU A 308 29.97 -11.08 -3.09
N GLY A 309 30.49 -12.01 -3.88
CA GLY A 309 29.73 -12.83 -4.83
C GLY A 309 29.39 -14.23 -4.28
N HIS A 310 28.66 -14.99 -5.09
CA HIS A 310 28.12 -16.31 -4.73
C HIS A 310 29.11 -17.26 -4.05
N GLU A 311 30.29 -17.48 -4.63
CA GLU A 311 31.29 -18.41 -4.08
C GLU A 311 31.78 -17.97 -2.70
N GLN A 312 32.10 -16.68 -2.55
CA GLN A 312 32.57 -16.11 -1.29
C GLN A 312 31.50 -16.18 -0.21
N ILE A 313 30.25 -15.90 -0.57
CA ILE A 313 29.11 -16.01 0.36
C ILE A 313 28.90 -17.49 0.76
N GLY A 314 29.07 -18.41 -0.20
CA GLY A 314 28.93 -19.85 0.01
C GLY A 314 29.76 -20.39 1.18
N GLU A 315 31.00 -19.94 1.31
CA GLU A 315 31.91 -20.31 2.40
C GLU A 315 31.33 -20.00 3.79
N TYR A 316 30.62 -18.88 3.93
CA TYR A 316 29.94 -18.51 5.17
C TYR A 316 28.67 -19.31 5.38
N LEU A 317 27.86 -19.49 4.33
CA LEU A 317 26.60 -20.24 4.42
C LEU A 317 26.82 -21.70 4.80
N ASP A 318 27.92 -22.32 4.38
CA ASP A 318 28.27 -23.69 4.77
C ASP A 318 28.51 -23.85 6.28
N ARG A 319 28.85 -22.77 6.97
CA ARG A 319 29.16 -22.73 8.41
C ARG A 319 27.96 -22.34 9.28
N VAL A 320 26.85 -21.93 8.68
CA VAL A 320 25.64 -21.49 9.40
C VAL A 320 25.00 -22.68 10.14
N ASP A 321 24.80 -22.50 11.44
CA ASP A 321 24.01 -23.41 12.25
C ASP A 321 22.51 -23.12 12.08
N VAL A 322 21.81 -24.01 11.39
CA VAL A 322 20.37 -23.92 11.14
C VAL A 322 19.51 -24.59 12.21
N ARG A 323 20.11 -25.33 13.16
CA ARG A 323 19.35 -26.04 14.21
C ARG A 323 18.37 -25.16 14.99
N PRO A 324 18.68 -23.87 15.30
CA PRO A 324 17.73 -22.96 15.94
C PRO A 324 16.40 -22.80 15.18
N LEU A 325 16.40 -22.96 13.85
CA LEU A 325 15.24 -22.72 12.99
C LEU A 325 14.63 -24.02 12.41
N ALA A 326 15.40 -25.10 12.33
CA ALA A 326 15.04 -26.33 11.59
C ALA A 326 13.70 -26.96 11.99
N TYR A 327 13.25 -26.79 13.24
CA TYR A 327 11.99 -27.36 13.76
C TYR A 327 10.85 -26.35 13.91
N ARG A 328 11.10 -25.07 13.58
CA ARG A 328 10.15 -23.97 13.83
C ARG A 328 9.50 -23.43 12.57
N ILE A 329 10.12 -23.69 11.42
CA ILE A 329 9.56 -23.37 10.11
C ILE A 329 8.36 -24.29 9.88
N PRO A 330 7.13 -23.76 9.73
CA PRO A 330 5.97 -24.56 9.38
C PRO A 330 6.19 -25.23 8.02
N SER A 331 5.90 -26.53 7.94
CA SER A 331 5.92 -27.31 6.68
C SER A 331 4.85 -26.86 5.71
#